data_AF-A0A8X8BQ15-F1
#
_entry.id   AF-A0A8X8BQ15-F1
#
_cell.length_a   1.000
_cell.length_b   1.000
_cell.length_c   1.000
_cell.angle_alpha   90.00
_cell.angle_beta   90.00
_cell.angle_gamma   90.00
#
_symmetry.space_group_name_H-M   'P 1'
#
loop_
_entity.id
_entity.type
_entity.pdbx_description
1 polymer ?
#
loop_
_entity_poly.entity_id
_entity_poly.type
_entity_poly.pdbx_seq_one_letter_code
_entity_poly.pdbx_strand_id
1 'polypeptide(L)'
;MDNLGKKNRQQDREKELNKIRQYCVKKLEEIKFPSQEVFLVSSYRMNDFDFSRFCKVVESDLSENKRHVFNLSLPNFSTDVIEMKKASLHQKILAAAAASFVAGASPIPGTSLEWDIAILVKTFLEIRKSFGLDDESLERLALKVGKSVEVLKAEVKNPFISDISTASVMRLIATSVAGAVMIAAEAVQLIPIVGSLVGVPVSFLTIYTILRNSLDEFGKSAVRVIIKATEK
;
A
#
# COMPACT_ATOMS: atom_id res chain seq x y z
N MET A 1 -16.32 -6.32 37.36
CA MET A 1 -16.31 -7.80 37.19
C MET A 1 -16.09 -8.27 35.74
N ASP A 2 -16.40 -7.48 34.70
CA ASP A 2 -16.30 -7.91 33.28
C ASP A 2 -14.86 -8.10 32.73
N ASN A 3 -13.86 -7.43 33.31
CA ASN A 3 -12.49 -7.45 32.80
C ASN A 3 -11.70 -8.73 33.19
N LEU A 4 -11.99 -9.30 34.36
CA LEU A 4 -11.35 -10.54 34.84
C LEU A 4 -11.76 -11.75 33.99
N GLY A 5 -13.05 -11.84 33.64
CA GLY A 5 -13.58 -12.92 32.80
C GLY A 5 -13.10 -12.86 31.35
N LYS A 6 -12.87 -11.67 30.79
CA LYS A 6 -12.22 -11.50 29.47
C LYS A 6 -10.75 -11.95 29.51
N LYS A 7 -10.00 -11.58 30.55
CA LYS A 7 -8.60 -11.99 30.73
C LYS A 7 -8.43 -13.50 30.86
N ASN A 8 -9.27 -14.16 31.66
CA ASN A 8 -9.21 -15.62 31.83
C ASN A 8 -9.50 -16.36 30.51
N ARG A 9 -10.53 -15.94 29.76
CA ARG A 9 -10.84 -16.53 28.44
C ARG A 9 -9.72 -16.36 27.42
N GLN A 10 -9.01 -15.24 27.44
CA GLN A 10 -7.86 -15.03 26.56
C GLN A 10 -6.70 -15.95 26.94
N GLN A 11 -6.42 -16.11 28.24
CA GLN A 11 -5.40 -17.04 28.73
C GLN A 11 -5.72 -18.50 28.38
N ASP A 12 -6.97 -18.91 28.52
CA ASP A 12 -7.37 -20.28 28.18
C ASP A 12 -7.30 -20.54 26.68
N ARG A 13 -7.66 -19.55 25.85
CA ARG A 13 -7.43 -19.60 24.40
C ARG A 13 -5.94 -19.79 24.08
N GLU A 14 -5.07 -18.99 24.68
CA GLU A 14 -3.62 -19.07 24.43
C GLU A 14 -3.05 -20.45 24.82
N LYS A 15 -3.52 -21.01 25.95
CA LYS A 15 -3.16 -22.38 26.35
C LYS A 15 -3.59 -23.41 25.31
N GLU A 16 -4.81 -23.33 24.79
CA GLU A 16 -5.29 -24.26 23.76
C GLU A 16 -4.50 -24.11 22.44
N LEU A 17 -4.23 -22.88 22.00
CA LEU A 17 -3.40 -22.65 20.83
C LEU A 17 -1.99 -23.21 21.02
N ASN A 18 -1.41 -23.05 22.20
CA ASN A 18 -0.09 -23.60 22.51
C ASN A 18 -0.09 -25.14 22.53
N LYS A 19 -1.15 -25.78 23.04
CA LYS A 19 -1.29 -27.25 22.96
C LYS A 19 -1.31 -27.74 21.51
N ILE A 20 -2.09 -27.08 20.64
CA ILE A 20 -2.15 -27.41 19.21
C ILE A 20 -0.76 -27.24 18.59
N ARG A 21 -0.07 -26.14 18.87
CA ARG A 21 1.27 -25.87 18.36
C ARG A 21 2.27 -26.94 18.78
N GLN A 22 2.30 -27.30 20.06
CA GLN A 22 3.18 -28.35 20.60
C GLN A 22 2.87 -29.72 19.99
N TYR A 23 1.59 -30.04 19.79
CA TYR A 23 1.19 -31.27 19.11
C TYR A 23 1.75 -31.34 17.68
N CYS A 24 1.61 -30.25 16.91
CA CYS A 24 2.16 -30.18 15.55
C CYS A 24 3.69 -30.31 15.53
N VAL A 25 4.40 -29.58 16.41
CA VAL A 25 5.87 -29.67 16.52
C VAL A 25 6.31 -31.11 16.80
N LYS A 26 5.71 -31.75 17.80
CA LYS A 26 6.02 -33.15 18.15
C LYS A 26 5.80 -34.10 16.97
N LYS A 27 4.69 -33.92 16.22
CA LYS A 27 4.40 -34.76 15.05
C LYS A 27 5.41 -34.55 13.92
N LEU A 28 5.89 -33.34 13.71
CA LEU A 28 6.94 -33.03 12.72
C LEU A 28 8.30 -33.62 13.13
N GLU A 29 8.62 -33.61 14.42
CA GLU A 29 9.82 -34.27 14.96
C GLU A 29 9.78 -35.80 14.76
N GLU A 30 8.63 -36.43 15.01
CA GLU A 30 8.43 -37.88 14.81
C GLU A 30 8.69 -38.31 13.35
N ILE A 31 8.38 -37.45 12.37
CA ILE A 31 8.64 -37.70 10.94
C ILE A 31 10.02 -37.20 10.45
N LYS A 32 10.94 -36.88 11.37
CA LYS A 32 12.31 -36.41 11.09
C LYS A 32 12.39 -35.08 10.33
N PHE A 33 11.42 -34.19 10.53
CA PHE A 33 11.49 -32.77 10.12
C PHE A 33 11.65 -31.86 11.34
N PRO A 34 12.80 -31.90 12.05
CA PRO A 34 13.03 -31.03 13.21
C PRO A 34 13.13 -29.55 12.80
N SER A 35 12.85 -28.65 13.75
CA SER A 35 13.11 -27.20 13.65
C SER A 35 12.20 -26.39 12.70
N GLN A 36 10.98 -26.86 12.41
CA GLN A 36 10.00 -26.06 11.65
C GLN A 36 9.23 -25.11 12.57
N GLU A 37 9.19 -23.83 12.20
CA GLU A 37 8.34 -22.85 12.87
C GLU A 37 6.87 -23.12 12.50
N VAL A 38 6.02 -23.34 13.51
CA VAL A 38 4.58 -23.64 13.32
C VAL A 38 3.76 -22.37 13.52
N PHE A 39 3.07 -21.95 12.47
CA PHE A 39 2.14 -20.82 12.49
C PHE A 39 0.70 -21.33 12.49
N LEU A 40 -0.09 -20.89 13.48
CA LEU A 40 -1.53 -21.11 13.45
C LEU A 40 -2.19 -19.96 12.71
N VAL A 41 -2.99 -20.26 11.68
CA VAL A 41 -3.62 -19.24 10.82
C VAL A 41 -5.11 -19.51 10.64
N SER A 42 -5.88 -18.47 10.36
CA SER A 42 -7.30 -18.57 10.04
C SER A 42 -7.63 -17.73 8.82
N SER A 43 -8.29 -18.33 7.83
CA SER A 43 -8.79 -17.65 6.63
C SER A 43 -9.91 -16.66 6.92
N TYR A 44 -10.67 -16.90 8.00
CA TYR A 44 -11.76 -16.04 8.47
C TYR A 44 -11.26 -14.91 9.36
N ARG A 45 -10.29 -15.19 10.24
CA ARG A 45 -9.82 -14.27 11.29
C ARG A 45 -8.31 -14.08 11.20
N MET A 46 -7.85 -13.50 10.10
CA MET A 46 -6.42 -13.38 9.77
C MET A 46 -5.59 -12.64 10.84
N ASN A 47 -6.16 -11.58 11.44
CA ASN A 47 -5.44 -10.76 12.42
C ASN A 47 -5.45 -11.33 13.86
N ASP A 48 -6.16 -12.43 14.12
CA ASP A 48 -6.32 -13.00 15.46
C ASP A 48 -5.32 -14.13 15.80
N PHE A 49 -4.46 -14.51 14.85
CA PHE A 49 -3.49 -15.60 14.99
C PHE A 49 -2.12 -15.20 14.42
N ASP A 50 -1.30 -16.19 14.04
CA ASP A 50 0.11 -15.99 13.66
C ASP A 50 0.29 -15.50 12.20
N PHE A 51 -0.77 -15.13 11.48
CA PHE A 51 -0.68 -14.84 10.04
C PHE A 51 0.24 -13.65 9.74
N SER A 52 0.22 -12.60 10.57
CA SER A 52 1.13 -11.47 10.40
C SER A 52 2.60 -11.87 10.61
N ARG A 53 2.87 -12.80 11.54
CA ARG A 53 4.22 -13.33 11.80
C ARG A 53 4.66 -14.24 10.66
N PHE A 54 3.76 -15.10 10.19
CA PHE A 54 3.97 -15.94 9.01
C PHE A 54 4.36 -15.10 7.79
N CYS A 55 3.64 -14.02 7.50
CA CYS A 55 3.99 -13.12 6.40
C CYS A 55 5.39 -12.53 6.54
N LYS A 56 5.82 -12.12 7.74
CA LYS A 56 7.17 -11.57 7.98
C LYS A 56 8.28 -12.60 7.75
N VAL A 57 8.06 -13.85 8.15
CA VAL A 57 9.03 -14.94 7.92
C VAL A 57 9.13 -15.31 6.45
N VAL A 58 7.99 -15.39 5.75
CA VAL A 58 8.01 -15.58 4.29
C VAL A 58 8.73 -14.41 3.62
N GLU A 59 8.46 -13.16 4.04
CA GLU A 59 9.10 -11.97 3.49
C GLU A 59 10.63 -11.99 3.62
N SER A 60 11.17 -12.42 4.78
CA SER A 60 12.61 -12.48 5.03
C SER A 60 13.33 -13.49 4.15
N ASP A 61 12.65 -14.57 3.77
CA ASP A 61 13.21 -15.66 2.96
C ASP A 61 13.16 -15.37 1.45
N LEU A 62 12.43 -14.31 1.04
CA LEU A 62 12.30 -13.92 -0.35
C LEU A 62 13.40 -12.95 -0.81
N SER A 63 13.82 -13.10 -2.06
CA SER A 63 14.65 -12.12 -2.76
C SER A 63 13.88 -10.82 -3.00
N GLU A 64 14.59 -9.71 -3.20
CA GLU A 64 14.00 -8.36 -3.30
C GLU A 64 12.82 -8.27 -4.29
N ASN A 65 13.00 -8.79 -5.51
CA ASN A 65 11.95 -8.78 -6.52
C ASN A 65 10.71 -9.58 -6.11
N LYS A 66 10.89 -10.72 -5.45
CA LYS A 66 9.79 -11.56 -4.96
C LYS A 66 9.11 -10.94 -3.75
N ARG A 67 9.88 -10.31 -2.87
CA ARG A 67 9.40 -9.59 -1.68
C ARG A 67 8.43 -8.49 -2.06
N HIS A 68 8.79 -7.68 -3.05
CA HIS A 68 7.92 -6.61 -3.54
C HIS A 68 6.56 -7.15 -4.01
N VAL A 69 6.56 -8.17 -4.87
CA VAL A 69 5.32 -8.77 -5.40
C VAL A 69 4.51 -9.43 -4.28
N PHE A 70 5.18 -10.15 -3.37
CA PHE A 70 4.54 -10.78 -2.22
C PHE A 70 3.83 -9.75 -1.34
N ASN A 71 4.52 -8.71 -0.90
CA ASN A 71 3.97 -7.67 -0.03
C ASN A 71 2.75 -6.99 -0.64
N LEU A 72 2.81 -6.66 -1.95
CA LEU A 72 1.68 -6.04 -2.65
C LEU A 72 0.49 -7.00 -2.82
N SER A 73 0.72 -8.31 -2.88
CA SER A 73 -0.35 -9.32 -3.01
C SER A 73 -1.12 -9.60 -1.72
N LEU A 74 -0.58 -9.22 -0.55
CA LEU A 74 -1.22 -9.54 0.72
C LEU A 74 -2.58 -8.82 0.89
N PRO A 75 -3.58 -9.48 1.50
CA PRO A 75 -4.82 -8.79 1.85
C PRO A 75 -4.56 -7.75 2.96
N ASN A 76 -5.34 -6.68 2.97
CA ASN A 76 -5.26 -5.65 4.01
C ASN A 76 -6.02 -6.14 5.26
N PHE A 77 -5.33 -6.86 6.14
CA PHE A 77 -5.92 -7.39 7.38
C PHE A 77 -5.33 -6.80 8.66
N SER A 78 -4.20 -6.10 8.59
CA SER A 78 -3.54 -5.46 9.72
C SER A 78 -2.81 -4.18 9.31
N THR A 79 -2.52 -3.33 10.29
CA THR A 79 -1.69 -2.14 10.10
C THR A 79 -0.27 -2.50 9.68
N ASP A 80 0.28 -3.60 10.20
CA ASP A 80 1.61 -4.09 9.84
C ASP A 80 1.72 -4.38 8.35
N VAL A 81 0.70 -5.00 7.76
CA VAL A 81 0.67 -5.28 6.31
C VAL A 81 0.55 -4.01 5.49
N ILE A 82 -0.20 -3.02 5.98
CA ILE A 82 -0.30 -1.71 5.32
C ILE A 82 1.07 -1.03 5.27
N GLU A 83 1.83 -1.03 6.37
CA GLU A 83 3.17 -0.46 6.39
C GLU A 83 4.15 -1.24 5.49
N MET A 84 4.03 -2.57 5.45
CA MET A 84 4.81 -3.44 4.56
C MET A 84 4.54 -3.12 3.08
N LYS A 85 3.27 -2.90 2.71
CA LYS A 85 2.86 -2.44 1.39
C LYS A 85 3.39 -1.04 1.10
N LYS A 86 3.28 -0.11 2.05
CA LYS A 86 3.80 1.26 1.92
C LYS A 86 5.31 1.26 1.62
N ALA A 87 6.08 0.46 2.35
CA ALA A 87 7.51 0.28 2.08
C ALA A 87 7.76 -0.28 0.67
N SER A 88 6.99 -1.28 0.25
CA SER A 88 7.12 -1.89 -1.08
C SER A 88 6.73 -0.94 -2.22
N LEU A 89 5.72 -0.10 -2.01
CA LEU A 89 5.26 0.90 -2.98
C LEU A 89 6.30 2.00 -3.24
N HIS A 90 7.29 2.21 -2.37
CA HIS A 90 8.39 3.14 -2.65
C HIS A 90 9.15 2.77 -3.93
N GLN A 91 9.33 1.47 -4.21
CA GLN A 91 9.98 1.02 -5.45
C GLN A 91 9.16 1.40 -6.69
N LYS A 92 7.82 1.33 -6.61
CA LYS A 92 6.94 1.80 -7.69
C LYS A 92 7.01 3.30 -7.87
N ILE A 93 7.09 4.07 -6.78
CA ILE A 93 7.23 5.52 -6.84
C ILE A 93 8.55 5.91 -7.52
N LEU A 94 9.65 5.22 -7.18
CA LEU A 94 10.94 5.43 -7.83
C LEU A 94 10.88 5.08 -9.33
N ALA A 95 10.25 3.96 -9.68
CA ALA A 95 10.07 3.58 -11.09
C ALA A 95 9.23 4.60 -11.87
N ALA A 96 8.17 5.14 -11.28
CA ALA A 96 7.33 6.17 -11.88
C ALA A 96 8.10 7.49 -12.09
N ALA A 97 8.86 7.92 -11.08
CA ALA A 97 9.71 9.10 -11.18
C ALA A 97 10.82 8.95 -12.25
N ALA A 98 11.41 7.75 -12.36
CA ALA A 98 12.37 7.44 -13.41
C ALA A 98 11.73 7.42 -14.81
N ALA A 99 10.51 6.90 -14.95
CA ALA A 99 9.77 6.93 -16.22
C ALA A 99 9.44 8.35 -16.66
N SER A 100 9.06 9.23 -15.72
CA SER A 100 8.81 10.66 -15.98
C SER A 100 10.07 11.37 -16.48
N PHE A 101 11.23 11.08 -15.91
CA PHE A 101 12.49 11.62 -16.43
C PHE A 101 12.72 11.29 -17.91
N VAL A 102 12.48 10.04 -18.31
CA VAL A 102 12.63 9.62 -19.71
C VAL A 102 11.60 10.30 -20.62
N ALA A 103 10.33 10.41 -20.16
CA ALA A 103 9.27 11.05 -20.93
C ALA A 103 9.52 12.56 -21.13
N GLY A 104 10.14 13.22 -20.15
CA GLY A 104 10.53 14.64 -20.21
C GLY A 104 11.65 14.96 -21.20
N ALA A 105 12.26 13.96 -21.85
CA ALA A 105 13.25 14.15 -22.92
C ALA A 105 12.60 14.30 -24.33
N SER A 106 11.26 14.37 -24.40
CA SER A 106 10.54 14.59 -25.65
C SER A 106 10.89 15.95 -26.27
N PRO A 107 11.25 16.02 -27.57
CA PRO A 107 11.53 17.29 -28.25
C PRO A 107 10.26 18.09 -28.59
N ILE A 108 9.06 17.58 -28.29
CA ILE A 108 7.78 18.23 -28.60
C ILE A 108 7.33 19.07 -27.38
N PRO A 109 7.25 20.41 -27.51
CA PRO A 109 6.78 21.28 -26.44
C PRO A 109 5.39 20.88 -25.93
N GLY A 110 5.17 20.90 -24.61
CA GLY A 110 3.88 20.66 -23.98
C GLY A 110 3.49 19.18 -23.80
N THR A 111 4.22 18.22 -24.39
CA THR A 111 3.91 16.79 -24.24
C THR A 111 4.42 16.19 -22.94
N SER A 112 5.54 16.69 -22.39
CA SER A 112 6.15 16.25 -21.13
C SER A 112 5.16 16.25 -19.97
N LEU A 113 4.41 17.35 -19.80
CA LEU A 113 3.43 17.48 -18.73
C LEU A 113 2.27 16.47 -18.87
N GLU A 114 1.81 16.21 -20.09
CA GLU A 114 0.75 15.22 -20.34
C GLU A 114 1.20 13.80 -19.97
N TRP A 115 2.44 13.43 -20.33
CA TRP A 115 3.03 12.15 -19.94
C TRP A 115 3.18 12.03 -18.43
N ASP A 116 3.63 13.08 -17.76
CA ASP A 116 3.79 13.13 -16.30
C ASP A 116 2.43 12.94 -15.59
N ILE A 117 1.37 13.57 -16.08
CA ILE A 117 0.02 13.38 -15.56
C ILE A 117 -0.45 11.93 -15.79
N ALA A 118 -0.22 11.36 -16.97
CA ALA A 118 -0.59 9.99 -17.27
C ALA A 118 0.14 8.98 -16.36
N ILE A 119 1.43 9.20 -16.09
CA ILE A 119 2.23 8.41 -15.15
C ILE A 119 1.63 8.52 -13.74
N LEU A 120 1.34 9.73 -13.25
CA LEU A 120 0.72 9.95 -11.95
C LEU A 120 -0.64 9.23 -11.83
N VAL A 121 -1.55 9.42 -12.79
CA VAL A 121 -2.87 8.76 -12.79
C VAL A 121 -2.71 7.25 -12.70
N LYS A 122 -1.87 6.66 -13.56
CA LYS A 122 -1.63 5.22 -13.56
C LYS A 122 -1.06 4.75 -12.22
N THR A 123 -0.03 5.41 -11.70
CA THR A 123 0.59 5.03 -10.43
C THR A 123 -0.37 5.17 -9.25
N PHE A 124 -1.20 6.22 -9.22
CA PHE A 124 -2.22 6.38 -8.17
C PHE A 124 -3.29 5.29 -8.22
N LEU A 125 -3.75 4.88 -9.40
CA LEU A 125 -4.68 3.75 -9.53
C LEU A 125 -4.06 2.44 -9.04
N GLU A 126 -2.78 2.19 -9.36
CA GLU A 126 -2.06 1.01 -8.85
C GLU A 126 -1.88 1.04 -7.32
N ILE A 127 -1.60 2.21 -6.74
CA ILE A 127 -1.52 2.41 -5.29
C ILE A 127 -2.88 2.18 -4.65
N ARG A 128 -3.96 2.79 -5.20
CA ARG A 128 -5.35 2.61 -4.74
C ARG A 128 -5.70 1.12 -4.68
N LYS A 129 -5.39 0.38 -5.74
CA LYS A 129 -5.60 -1.07 -5.83
C LYS A 129 -4.76 -1.86 -4.84
N SER A 130 -3.49 -1.52 -4.68
CA SER A 130 -2.58 -2.19 -3.72
C SER A 130 -3.07 -2.05 -2.27
N PHE A 131 -3.72 -0.93 -1.95
CA PHE A 131 -4.38 -0.69 -0.66
C PHE A 131 -5.85 -1.16 -0.61
N GLY A 132 -6.34 -1.83 -1.65
CA GLY A 132 -7.71 -2.37 -1.69
C GLY A 132 -8.78 -1.30 -1.53
N LEU A 133 -8.50 -0.08 -2.01
CA LEU A 133 -9.38 1.08 -1.95
C LEU A 133 -10.13 1.30 -3.28
N ASP A 134 -9.88 0.44 -4.27
CA ASP A 134 -10.66 0.39 -5.50
C ASP A 134 -12.03 -0.25 -5.26
N ASP A 135 -12.97 0.04 -6.15
CA ASP A 135 -14.36 -0.37 -5.98
C ASP A 135 -14.52 -1.90 -5.88
N GLU A 136 -13.81 -2.67 -6.73
CA GLU A 136 -13.84 -4.13 -6.71
C GLU A 136 -13.34 -4.68 -5.36
N SER A 137 -12.20 -4.17 -4.88
CA SER A 137 -11.65 -4.59 -3.58
C SER A 137 -12.57 -4.27 -2.41
N LEU A 138 -13.20 -3.09 -2.41
CA LEU A 138 -14.14 -2.68 -1.36
C LEU A 138 -15.42 -3.51 -1.38
N GLU A 139 -15.95 -3.83 -2.57
CA GLU A 139 -17.11 -4.71 -2.73
C GLU A 139 -16.81 -6.13 -2.21
N ARG A 140 -15.66 -6.69 -2.58
CA ARG A 140 -15.24 -8.01 -2.08
C ARG A 140 -15.05 -8.02 -0.57
N LEU A 141 -14.49 -6.95 -0.01
CA LEU A 141 -14.35 -6.81 1.43
C LEU A 141 -15.73 -6.72 2.11
N ALA A 142 -16.64 -5.88 1.59
CA ALA A 142 -18.00 -5.71 2.08
C ALA A 142 -18.75 -7.05 2.16
N LEU A 143 -18.70 -7.85 1.08
CA LEU A 143 -19.26 -9.21 1.04
C LEU A 143 -18.64 -10.12 2.09
N LYS A 144 -17.31 -10.08 2.26
CA LYS A 144 -16.60 -10.93 3.22
C LYS A 144 -16.97 -10.60 4.67
N VAL A 145 -17.17 -9.33 5.00
CA VAL A 145 -17.46 -8.89 6.38
C VAL A 145 -18.94 -8.68 6.68
N GLY A 146 -19.82 -8.87 5.68
CA GLY A 146 -21.26 -8.68 5.83
C GLY A 146 -21.67 -7.22 6.11
N LYS A 147 -20.92 -6.25 5.57
CA LYS A 147 -21.22 -4.81 5.68
C LYS A 147 -21.60 -4.25 4.31
N SER A 148 -22.30 -3.12 4.29
CA SER A 148 -22.57 -2.41 3.03
C SER A 148 -21.28 -1.80 2.48
N VAL A 149 -21.12 -1.80 1.15
CA VAL A 149 -19.95 -1.23 0.48
C VAL A 149 -19.87 0.28 0.67
N GLU A 150 -21.02 0.95 0.76
CA GLU A 150 -21.14 2.40 1.01
C GLU A 150 -20.53 2.77 2.36
N VAL A 151 -20.73 1.93 3.39
CA VAL A 151 -20.12 2.13 4.71
C VAL A 151 -18.59 2.07 4.64
N LEU A 152 -18.03 1.16 3.83
CA LEU A 152 -16.58 1.07 3.65
C LEU A 152 -16.03 2.21 2.78
N LYS A 153 -16.74 2.58 1.71
CA LYS A 153 -16.37 3.73 0.85
C LYS A 153 -16.35 5.05 1.64
N ALA A 154 -17.27 5.24 2.59
CA ALA A 154 -17.31 6.42 3.44
C ALA A 154 -16.04 6.61 4.31
N GLU A 155 -15.30 5.54 4.60
CA GLU A 155 -14.04 5.62 5.34
C GLU A 155 -12.85 6.09 4.50
N VAL A 156 -13.00 6.09 3.17
CA VAL A 156 -12.09 6.72 2.21
C VAL A 156 -12.37 8.23 2.18
N LYS A 157 -12.03 8.90 3.28
CA LYS A 157 -12.33 10.33 3.52
C LYS A 157 -11.70 11.28 2.51
N ASN A 158 -10.59 10.90 1.88
CA ASN A 158 -9.92 11.76 0.91
C ASN A 158 -10.58 11.58 -0.48
N PRO A 159 -11.27 12.61 -1.01
CA PRO A 159 -11.99 12.50 -2.28
C PRO A 159 -11.09 12.21 -3.48
N PHE A 160 -9.81 12.62 -3.42
CA PHE A 160 -8.83 12.29 -4.45
C PHE A 160 -8.62 10.78 -4.60
N ILE A 161 -8.64 10.04 -3.49
CA ILE A 161 -8.43 8.58 -3.49
C ILE A 161 -9.65 7.88 -4.09
N SER A 162 -10.85 8.40 -3.84
CA SER A 162 -12.09 7.85 -4.36
C SER A 162 -12.26 8.07 -5.87
N ASP A 163 -11.81 9.21 -6.38
CA ASP A 163 -11.94 9.58 -7.80
C ASP A 163 -10.59 10.06 -8.39
N ILE A 164 -9.80 9.08 -8.81
CA ILE A 164 -8.51 9.30 -9.48
C ILE A 164 -8.76 9.43 -10.98
N SER A 165 -8.69 10.66 -11.46
CA SER A 165 -8.81 11.04 -12.87
C SER A 165 -7.75 12.09 -13.24
N THR A 166 -7.57 12.35 -14.53
CA THR A 166 -6.70 13.42 -15.03
C THR A 166 -7.02 14.77 -14.36
N ALA A 167 -8.31 15.09 -14.20
CA ALA A 167 -8.74 16.34 -13.58
C ALA A 167 -8.39 16.40 -12.08
N SER A 168 -8.61 15.31 -11.35
CA SER A 168 -8.26 15.22 -9.92
C SER A 168 -6.74 15.29 -9.70
N VAL A 169 -5.94 14.66 -10.57
CA VAL A 169 -4.47 14.73 -10.52
C VAL A 169 -3.98 16.14 -10.86
N MET A 170 -4.53 16.78 -11.89
CA MET A 170 -4.21 18.18 -12.20
C MET A 170 -4.50 19.13 -11.05
N ARG A 171 -5.64 18.94 -10.36
CA ARG A 171 -5.98 19.71 -9.15
C ARG A 171 -4.98 19.46 -8.02
N LEU A 172 -4.55 18.22 -7.81
CA LEU A 172 -3.52 17.88 -6.84
C LEU A 172 -2.18 18.56 -7.15
N ILE A 173 -1.76 18.53 -8.42
CA ILE A 173 -0.55 19.23 -8.89
C ILE A 173 -0.69 20.73 -8.61
N ALA A 174 -1.75 21.38 -9.09
CA ALA A 174 -1.96 22.82 -8.97
C ALA A 174 -2.01 23.34 -7.52
N THR A 175 -2.40 22.50 -6.56
CA THR A 175 -2.50 22.87 -5.14
C THR A 175 -1.27 22.49 -4.31
N SER A 176 -0.28 21.82 -4.91
CA SER A 176 0.91 21.34 -4.21
C SER A 176 2.16 22.17 -4.55
N VAL A 177 3.06 22.34 -3.59
CA VAL A 177 4.34 23.04 -3.81
C VAL A 177 5.16 22.36 -4.92
N ALA A 178 5.22 21.03 -4.92
CA ALA A 178 5.91 20.27 -5.96
C ALA A 178 5.26 20.47 -7.34
N GLY A 179 3.94 20.55 -7.42
CA GLY A 179 3.25 20.81 -8.68
C GLY A 179 3.42 22.24 -9.18
N ALA A 180 3.50 23.23 -8.30
CA ALA A 180 3.88 24.59 -8.69
C ALA A 180 5.29 24.64 -9.32
N VAL A 181 6.24 23.89 -8.76
CA VAL A 181 7.59 23.74 -9.34
C VAL A 181 7.55 23.04 -10.70
N MET A 182 6.73 21.99 -10.85
CA MET A 182 6.54 21.29 -12.13
C MET A 182 5.98 22.21 -13.22
N ILE A 183 4.92 22.97 -12.91
CA ILE A 183 4.30 23.92 -13.84
C ILE A 183 5.29 25.04 -14.24
N ALA A 184 6.04 25.56 -13.26
CA ALA A 184 7.06 26.57 -13.53
C ALA A 184 8.20 26.04 -14.40
N ALA A 185 8.65 24.79 -14.18
CA ALA A 185 9.69 24.17 -14.98
C ALA A 185 9.28 24.00 -16.45
N GLU A 186 8.03 23.58 -16.70
CA GLU A 186 7.47 23.48 -18.05
C GLU A 186 7.40 24.86 -18.74
N ALA A 187 7.04 25.92 -18.01
CA ALA A 187 7.02 27.29 -18.55
C ALA A 187 8.43 27.82 -18.90
N VAL A 188 9.46 27.39 -18.18
CA VAL A 188 10.87 27.76 -18.44
C VAL A 188 11.44 27.00 -19.64
N GLN A 189 11.03 25.74 -19.87
CA GLN A 189 11.41 24.99 -21.09
C GLN A 189 10.92 25.64 -22.40
N LEU A 190 9.96 26.56 -22.30
CA LEU A 190 9.51 27.39 -23.42
C LEU A 190 10.55 28.46 -23.85
N ILE A 191 11.61 28.67 -23.05
CA ILE A 191 12.70 29.62 -23.31
C ILE A 191 14.02 28.83 -23.48
N PRO A 192 14.59 28.74 -24.69
CA PRO A 192 15.68 27.80 -25.02
C PRO A 192 17.06 28.34 -24.63
N ILE A 193 17.24 28.89 -23.42
CA ILE A 193 18.56 29.35 -22.96
C ILE A 193 18.70 29.10 -21.46
N VAL A 194 19.41 28.03 -21.10
CA VAL A 194 20.49 27.94 -20.08
C VAL A 194 20.80 26.46 -19.85
N GLY A 195 22.10 26.15 -19.88
CA GLY A 195 22.64 24.81 -19.97
C GLY A 195 22.77 24.02 -18.66
N SER A 196 22.94 22.72 -18.87
CA SER A 196 23.58 21.70 -18.03
C SER A 196 23.64 21.97 -16.53
N LEU A 197 22.71 21.38 -15.76
CA LEU A 197 23.00 20.99 -14.39
C LEU A 197 22.95 19.47 -14.28
N VAL A 198 24.10 18.88 -13.93
CA VAL A 198 24.18 17.54 -13.35
C VAL A 198 23.52 17.63 -11.98
N GLY A 199 22.26 17.23 -11.94
CA GLY A 199 21.38 17.15 -10.78
C GLY A 199 20.19 16.26 -11.13
N VAL A 200 19.49 15.73 -10.12
CA VAL A 200 18.26 14.97 -10.37
C VAL A 200 17.26 15.87 -11.12
N PRO A 201 16.69 15.42 -12.25
CA PRO A 201 15.73 16.19 -13.03
C PRO A 201 14.57 16.69 -12.18
N VAL A 202 14.12 17.93 -12.40
CA VAL A 202 12.99 18.52 -11.66
C VAL A 202 11.73 17.66 -11.79
N SER A 203 11.49 17.02 -12.94
CA SER A 203 10.37 16.09 -13.16
C SER A 203 10.44 14.87 -12.23
N PHE A 204 11.60 14.21 -12.13
CA PHE A 204 11.80 13.12 -11.17
C PHE A 204 11.45 13.55 -9.74
N LEU A 205 12.00 14.69 -9.30
CA LEU A 205 11.84 15.15 -7.91
C LEU A 205 10.38 15.53 -7.59
N THR A 206 9.70 16.18 -8.52
CA THR A 206 8.31 16.62 -8.33
C THR A 206 7.36 15.43 -8.33
N ILE A 207 7.50 14.49 -9.27
CA ILE A 207 6.72 13.24 -9.31
C ILE A 207 6.95 12.41 -8.05
N TYR A 208 8.21 12.20 -7.66
CA TYR A 208 8.56 11.46 -6.45
C TYR A 208 7.91 12.09 -5.21
N THR A 209 8.00 13.42 -5.07
CA THR A 209 7.42 14.16 -3.94
C THR A 209 5.89 14.06 -3.91
N ILE A 210 5.22 14.26 -5.04
CA ILE A 210 3.76 14.18 -5.16
C ILE A 210 3.26 12.78 -4.76
N LEU A 211 3.88 11.73 -5.31
CA LEU A 211 3.52 10.35 -5.02
C LEU A 211 3.80 9.99 -3.55
N ARG A 212 4.98 10.33 -3.03
CA ARG A 212 5.37 10.03 -1.65
C ARG A 212 4.49 10.72 -0.62
N ASN A 213 4.16 12.00 -0.84
CA ASN A 213 3.27 12.75 0.05
C ASN A 213 1.86 12.16 0.08
N SER A 214 1.38 11.69 -1.08
CA SER A 214 0.05 11.08 -1.19
C SER A 214 -0.01 9.69 -0.59
N LEU A 215 1.09 8.91 -0.65
CA LEU A 215 1.15 7.52 -0.21
C LEU A 215 0.69 7.33 1.25
N ASP A 216 1.00 8.29 2.11
CA ASP A 216 0.59 8.26 3.52
C ASP A 216 -0.93 8.33 3.68
N GLU A 217 -1.61 9.15 2.87
CA GLU A 217 -3.07 9.27 2.89
C GLU A 217 -3.78 8.01 2.38
N PHE A 218 -3.18 7.28 1.42
CA PHE A 218 -3.66 5.96 1.03
C PHE A 218 -3.53 4.95 2.17
N GLY A 219 -2.38 4.91 2.85
CA GLY A 219 -2.17 4.04 4.02
C GLY A 219 -3.19 4.33 5.13
N LYS A 220 -3.36 5.60 5.51
CA LYS A 220 -4.36 6.03 6.51
C LYS A 220 -5.79 5.63 6.11
N SER A 221 -6.13 5.77 4.83
CA SER A 221 -7.45 5.37 4.32
C SER A 221 -7.67 3.87 4.42
N ALA A 222 -6.67 3.07 4.06
CA ALA A 222 -6.71 1.61 4.22
C ALA A 222 -6.88 1.20 5.70
N VAL A 223 -6.17 1.85 6.63
CA VAL A 223 -6.31 1.58 8.06
C VAL A 223 -7.74 1.83 8.53
N ARG A 224 -8.35 2.97 8.13
CA ARG A 224 -9.74 3.28 8.50
C ARG A 224 -10.71 2.25 7.97
N VAL A 225 -10.55 1.81 6.72
CA VAL A 225 -11.38 0.77 6.11
C VAL A 225 -11.24 -0.56 6.87
N ILE A 226 -10.03 -0.98 7.25
CA ILE A 226 -9.84 -2.21 8.05
C ILE A 226 -10.51 -2.09 9.41
N ILE A 227 -10.31 -0.98 10.12
CA ILE A 227 -10.93 -0.74 11.43
C ILE A 227 -12.46 -0.84 11.29
N LYS A 228 -13.02 -0.18 10.28
CA LYS A 228 -14.45 -0.23 10.04
C LYS A 228 -14.95 -1.62 9.64
N ALA A 229 -14.19 -2.36 8.85
CA ALA A 229 -14.54 -3.71 8.44
C ALA A 229 -14.51 -4.72 9.60
N THR A 230 -13.66 -4.48 10.60
CA THR A 230 -13.48 -5.37 11.78
C THR A 230 -14.26 -4.96 13.01
N GLU A 231 -14.87 -3.76 13.00
CA GLU A 231 -15.82 -3.31 14.02
C GLU A 231 -17.02 -4.26 14.10
N LYS A 232 -17.47 -4.60 15.31
CA LYS A 232 -18.60 -5.52 15.55
C LYS A 232 -19.94 -4.82 15.46
#